data_AF-A0A8S9NCS2-F1
#
_entry.id   AF-A0A8S9NCS2-F1
#
_cell.length_a   1.000
_cell.length_b   1.000
_cell.length_c   1.000
_cell.angle_alpha   90.00
_cell.angle_beta   90.00
_cell.angle_gamma   90.00
#
_symmetry.space_group_name_H-M   'P 1'
#
loop_
_entity.id
_entity.type
_entity.pdbx_description
1 polymer ?
#
loop_
_entity_poly.entity_id
_entity_poly.type
_entity_poly.pdbx_seq_one_letter_code
_entity_poly.pdbx_strand_id
1 'polypeptide(L)'
;MSLYLTSPGSRKKLIIFLVLVVGKNNVQVYVDVKGKMMEISGPWNINKKTAANGDWRSGRWWEYGYVRRLELPGDADLQNSEAFLSNKDDYSFLEIIIPKINSKNKF
;
A
#
# COMPACT_ATOMS: atom_id res chain seq x y z
N MET A 1 -14.02 -3.49 -4.13
CA MET A 1 -12.56 -3.25 -4.08
C MET A 1 -11.90 -4.60 -3.87
N SER A 2 -11.30 -5.17 -4.93
CA SER A 2 -10.72 -6.52 -4.91
C SER A 2 -9.20 -6.42 -4.91
N LEU A 3 -8.55 -7.15 -4.01
CA LEU A 3 -7.09 -7.29 -3.94
C LEU A 3 -6.70 -8.56 -4.68
N TYR A 4 -5.77 -8.45 -5.63
CA TYR A 4 -5.18 -9.62 -6.25
C TYR A 4 -3.72 -9.73 -5.80
N LEU A 5 -3.44 -10.72 -4.97
CA LEU A 5 -2.07 -11.16 -4.69
C LEU A 5 -1.72 -12.18 -5.77
N THR A 6 -0.87 -11.79 -6.71
CA THR A 6 -0.34 -12.75 -7.67
C THR A 6 1.11 -13.06 -7.27
N SER A 7 1.37 -14.32 -6.96
CA SER A 7 2.72 -14.86 -6.96
C SER A 7 2.83 -15.71 -8.23
N PRO A 8 3.25 -15.13 -9.37
CA PRO A 8 3.42 -15.90 -10.59
C PRO A 8 4.49 -16.95 -10.30
N GLY A 9 4.17 -18.22 -10.58
CA GLY A 9 5.09 -19.35 -10.41
C GLY A 9 6.52 -18.97 -10.80
N SER A 10 7.43 -19.11 -9.84
CA SER A 10 8.88 -18.87 -9.96
C SER A 10 9.38 -17.41 -9.98
N ARG A 11 8.60 -16.39 -9.63
CA ARG A 11 9.10 -15.00 -9.57
C ARG A 11 9.41 -14.51 -8.17
N LYS A 12 10.64 -14.01 -8.01
CA LYS A 12 11.29 -13.53 -6.78
C LYS A 12 10.71 -12.22 -6.21
N LYS A 13 9.44 -11.90 -6.45
CA LYS A 13 8.85 -10.60 -6.13
C LYS A 13 7.37 -10.74 -5.77
N LEU A 14 6.92 -10.02 -4.75
CA LEU A 14 5.53 -9.84 -4.37
C LEU A 14 4.98 -8.61 -5.10
N ILE A 15 3.84 -8.74 -5.78
CA ILE A 15 3.16 -7.64 -6.46
C ILE A 15 1.78 -7.44 -5.84
N ILE A 16 1.52 -6.22 -5.40
CA ILE A 16 0.25 -5.81 -4.77
C ILE A 16 -0.43 -4.81 -5.71
N PHE A 17 -1.64 -5.15 -6.18
CA PHE A 17 -2.48 -4.24 -6.94
C PHE A 17 -3.65 -3.75 -6.11
N LEU A 18 -3.79 -2.42 -6.01
CA LEU A 18 -4.90 -1.78 -5.33
C LEU A 18 -5.66 -0.87 -6.29
N VAL A 19 -6.96 -1.14 -6.48
CA VAL A 19 -7.86 -0.24 -7.21
C VAL A 19 -8.40 0.81 -6.26
N LEU A 20 -8.09 2.06 -6.52
CA LEU A 20 -8.52 3.24 -5.78
C LEU A 20 -9.64 3.93 -6.57
N VAL A 21 -10.73 4.29 -5.88
CA VAL A 21 -11.85 5.05 -6.48
C VAL A 21 -11.41 6.50 -6.72
N VAL A 22 -11.82 7.06 -7.86
CA VAL A 22 -11.40 8.38 -8.37
C VAL A 22 -11.66 9.51 -7.38
N GLY A 23 -10.63 10.32 -7.23
CA GLY A 23 -10.51 11.52 -6.41
C GLY A 23 -9.01 11.84 -6.29
N LYS A 24 -8.62 13.10 -6.08
CA LYS A 24 -7.23 13.46 -5.72
C LYS A 24 -6.91 12.94 -4.32
N ASN A 25 -6.86 11.63 -4.18
CA ASN A 25 -6.78 10.93 -2.92
C ASN A 25 -5.29 10.75 -2.61
N ASN A 26 -4.84 11.38 -1.53
CA ASN A 26 -3.48 11.23 -1.05
C ASN A 26 -3.30 9.81 -0.50
N VAL A 27 -2.65 8.96 -1.27
CA VAL A 27 -2.27 7.60 -0.83
C VAL A 27 -1.00 7.70 0.00
N GLN A 28 -1.00 7.07 1.17
CA GLN A 28 0.17 6.90 2.03
C GLN A 28 0.48 5.43 2.17
N VAL A 29 1.76 5.11 2.00
CA VAL A 29 2.30 3.77 2.15
C VAL A 29 3.32 3.84 3.28
N TYR A 30 3.12 3.02 4.30
CA TYR A 30 4.00 2.92 5.45
C TYR A 30 4.38 1.46 5.67
N VAL A 31 5.62 1.23 6.10
CA VAL A 31 6.09 -0.08 6.55
C VAL A 31 6.55 0.06 7.99
N ASP A 32 6.13 -0.87 8.85
CA ASP A 32 6.51 -0.84 10.26
C ASP A 32 8.03 -0.95 10.47
N VAL A 33 8.51 -0.50 11.63
CA VAL A 33 9.95 -0.49 11.96
C VAL A 33 10.58 -1.89 11.87
N LYS A 34 9.77 -2.96 12.04
CA LYS A 34 10.23 -4.35 11.97
C LYS A 34 10.17 -4.93 10.54
N GLY A 35 9.66 -4.19 9.56
CA GLY A 35 9.52 -4.64 8.18
C GLY A 35 8.54 -5.81 7.98
N LYS A 36 7.69 -6.10 8.95
CA LYS A 36 6.73 -7.22 8.95
C LYS A 36 5.38 -6.83 8.42
N MET A 37 5.06 -5.55 8.40
CA MET A 37 3.72 -5.09 8.13
C MET A 37 3.73 -3.83 7.28
N MET A 38 3.01 -3.88 6.18
CA MET A 38 2.77 -2.76 5.30
C MET A 38 1.36 -2.21 5.53
N GLU A 39 1.26 -0.92 5.77
CA GLU A 39 0.01 -0.18 5.82
C GLU A 39 -0.14 0.69 4.57
N ILE A 40 -1.29 0.57 3.90
CA ILE A 40 -1.71 1.41 2.78
C ILE A 40 -2.95 2.16 3.24
N SER A 41 -2.87 3.49 3.34
CA SER A 41 -3.95 4.32 3.85
C SER A 41 -4.17 5.57 3.00
N GLY A 42 -5.37 6.13 3.06
CA GLY A 42 -5.66 7.41 2.43
C GLY A 42 -7.08 7.90 2.72
N PRO A 43 -7.28 9.23 2.82
CA PRO A 43 -8.61 9.80 2.97
C PRO A 43 -9.40 9.71 1.65
N TRP A 44 -10.72 9.53 1.73
CA TRP A 44 -11.60 9.51 0.54
C TRP A 44 -11.93 10.93 0.06
N ASN A 45 -12.06 11.87 0.99
CA ASN A 45 -12.45 13.25 0.71
C ASN A 45 -11.68 14.20 1.64
N ILE A 46 -10.78 15.02 1.09
CA ILE A 46 -10.18 16.15 1.82
C ILE A 46 -11.14 17.35 1.70
N ASN A 47 -12.37 17.21 2.20
CA ASN A 47 -13.08 18.41 2.61
C ASN A 47 -12.39 18.86 3.90
N LYS A 48 -11.62 19.96 3.83
CA LYS A 48 -10.73 20.49 4.88
C LYS A 48 -11.33 20.52 6.30
N LYS A 49 -12.66 20.48 6.44
CA LYS A 49 -13.37 20.42 7.73
C LYS A 49 -13.15 19.12 8.52
N THR A 50 -12.92 17.98 7.87
CA THR A 50 -12.74 16.70 8.58
C THR A 50 -11.36 16.59 9.25
N ALA A 51 -10.33 17.17 8.63
CA ALA A 51 -8.97 17.21 9.20
C ALA A 51 -8.79 18.30 10.27
N ALA A 52 -9.76 19.20 10.44
CA ALA A 52 -9.67 20.32 11.37
C ALA A 52 -9.70 19.88 12.86
N ASN A 53 -10.11 18.64 13.15
CA ASN A 53 -10.32 18.15 14.52
C ASN A 53 -9.39 16.97 14.93
N GLY A 54 -8.33 16.65 14.17
CA GLY A 54 -7.35 15.61 14.55
C GLY A 54 -6.98 14.64 13.42
N ASP A 55 -6.22 13.59 13.76
CA ASP A 55 -5.89 12.51 12.82
C ASP A 55 -7.16 11.73 12.47
N TRP A 56 -7.56 11.74 11.19
CA TRP A 56 -8.75 11.05 10.66
C TRP A 56 -8.72 9.54 10.89
N ARG A 57 -7.56 8.98 11.22
CA ARG A 57 -7.37 7.58 11.61
C ARG A 57 -7.87 7.27 13.03
N SER A 58 -8.09 8.29 13.86
CA SER A 58 -8.58 8.14 15.23
C SER A 58 -10.11 8.04 15.26
N GLY A 59 -10.64 6.87 15.65
CA GLY A 59 -12.09 6.62 15.75
C GLY A 59 -12.67 5.92 14.52
N ARG A 60 -13.74 6.47 13.93
CA ARG A 60 -14.47 5.88 12.79
C ARG A 60 -13.78 6.12 11.46
N TRP A 61 -12.54 5.67 11.34
CA TRP A 61 -11.67 5.90 10.18
C TRP A 61 -12.31 5.48 8.84
N TRP A 62 -13.18 4.47 8.85
CA TRP A 62 -13.91 3.99 7.67
C TRP A 62 -14.92 4.99 7.10
N GLU A 63 -15.31 6.03 7.85
CA GLU A 63 -16.17 7.12 7.36
C GLU A 63 -15.39 8.17 6.57
N TYR A 64 -14.06 8.21 6.73
CA TYR A 64 -13.20 9.29 6.25
C TYR A 64 -12.09 8.82 5.29
N GLY A 65 -11.79 7.53 5.28
CA GLY A 65 -10.74 6.98 4.45
C GLY A 65 -10.70 5.46 4.43
N TYR A 66 -9.62 4.92 3.86
CA TYR A 66 -9.32 3.50 3.87
C TYR A 66 -8.01 3.24 4.60
N VAL A 67 -7.92 2.09 5.25
CA VAL A 67 -6.70 1.53 5.83
C VAL A 67 -6.65 0.05 5.45
N ARG A 68 -5.53 -0.38 4.88
CA ARG A 68 -5.23 -1.78 4.54
C ARG A 68 -3.89 -2.15 5.12
N ARG A 69 -3.83 -3.36 5.67
CA ARG A 69 -2.67 -3.86 6.40
C ARG A 69 -2.33 -5.22 5.85
N LEU A 70 -1.09 -5.40 5.44
CA LEU A 70 -0.59 -6.60 4.80
C LEU A 70 0.63 -7.08 5.56
N GLU A 71 0.65 -8.35 5.90
CA GLU A 71 1.86 -8.98 6.42
C GLU A 71 2.86 -9.19 5.28
N LEU A 72 4.10 -8.81 5.55
CA LEU A 72 5.20 -8.92 4.63
C LEU A 72 5.97 -10.22 4.92
N PRO A 73 6.39 -10.94 3.87
CA PRO A 73 7.29 -12.08 4.02
C PRO A 73 8.58 -11.68 4.72
N GLY A 74 9.16 -12.59 5.52
CA GLY A 74 10.44 -12.34 6.19
C GLY A 74 11.63 -12.17 5.25
N ASP A 75 11.50 -12.59 3.99
CA ASP A 75 12.48 -12.42 2.92
C ASP A 75 12.19 -11.21 2.01
N ALA A 76 11.28 -10.31 2.41
CA ALA A 76 10.97 -9.09 1.65
C ALA A 76 12.14 -8.08 1.68
N ASP A 77 12.57 -7.64 0.51
CA ASP A 77 13.56 -6.58 0.32
C ASP A 77 12.86 -5.23 0.20
N LEU A 78 12.65 -4.60 1.36
CA LEU A 78 11.95 -3.33 1.45
C LEU A 78 12.77 -2.16 0.94
N GLN A 79 14.11 -2.26 0.99
CA GLN A 79 15.00 -1.20 0.51
C GLN A 79 14.92 -1.03 -1.01
N ASN A 80 14.73 -2.13 -1.73
CA ASN A 80 14.58 -2.14 -3.20
C ASN A 80 13.11 -2.25 -3.64
N SER A 81 12.16 -1.93 -2.75
CA SER A 81 10.74 -1.91 -3.09
C SER A 81 10.37 -0.65 -3.87
N GLU A 82 9.46 -0.79 -4.81
CA GLU A 82 9.01 0.28 -5.70
C GLU A 82 7.49 0.39 -5.65
N ALA A 83 6.96 1.60 -5.82
CA ALA A 83 5.53 1.85 -5.87
C ALA A 83 5.19 2.76 -7.04
N PHE A 84 4.17 2.38 -7.80
CA PHE A 84 3.72 3.07 -9.01
C PHE A 84 2.24 3.43 -8.87
N LEU A 85 1.92 4.70 -9.10
CA LEU A 85 0.54 5.17 -9.17
C LEU A 85 0.17 5.45 -10.63
N SER A 86 -0.78 4.68 -11.15
CA SER A 86 -1.32 4.85 -12.49
C SER A 86 -2.75 5.38 -12.41
N ASN A 87 -3.02 6.52 -13.04
CA ASN A 87 -4.36 7.10 -13.09
C ASN A 87 -5.00 6.75 -14.44
N LYS A 88 -6.22 6.20 -14.41
CA LYS A 88 -7.12 6.15 -15.56
C LYS A 88 -8.36 6.99 -15.26
N ASP A 89 -9.20 7.21 -16.27
CA ASP A 89 -10.33 8.13 -16.19
C ASP A 89 -11.28 7.81 -15.01
N ASP A 90 -11.54 6.51 -14.74
CA ASP A 90 -12.52 6.06 -13.73
C ASP A 90 -11.93 5.37 -12.50
N TYR A 91 -10.62 5.14 -12.46
CA TYR A 91 -9.94 4.53 -11.31
C TYR A 91 -8.43 4.83 -11.33
N SER A 92 -7.82 4.80 -10.15
CA SER A 92 -6.36 4.79 -10.01
C SER A 92 -5.91 3.40 -9.55
N PHE A 93 -4.75 2.96 -10.01
CA PHE A 93 -4.09 1.75 -9.53
C PHE A 93 -2.82 2.11 -8.80
N LEU A 94 -2.67 1.59 -7.58
CA LEU A 94 -1.38 1.51 -6.92
C LEU A 94 -0.83 0.12 -7.13
N GLU A 95 0.32 0.05 -7.79
CA GLU A 95 1.13 -1.17 -7.90
C GLU A 95 2.33 -1.03 -6.97
N ILE A 96 2.51 -2.00 -6.07
CA ILE A 96 3.70 -2.08 -5.22
C ILE A 96 4.45 -3.36 -5.58
N ILE A 97 5.73 -3.22 -5.86
CA ILE A 97 6.64 -4.31 -6.18
C ILE A 97 7.63 -4.45 -5.02
N ILE A 98 7.61 -5.61 -4.37
CA ILE A 98 8.51 -5.93 -3.25
C ILE A 98 9.37 -7.11 -3.68
N PRO A 99 10.66 -6.89 -3.99
CA PRO A 99 11.57 -7.99 -4.29
C PRO A 99 11.80 -8.89 -3.08
N LYS A 100 12.30 -10.09 -3.34
CA LYS A 100 12.87 -10.94 -2.30
C LYS A 100 14.35 -10.62 -2.13
N ILE A 101 14.84 -10.63 -0.90
CA ILE A 101 16.26 -10.53 -0.59
C ILE A 101 16.97 -11.69 -1.29
N ASN A 102 17.85 -11.36 -2.23
CA ASN A 102 18.58 -12.36 -3.00
C ASN A 102 19.65 -12.97 -2.07
N SER A 103 19.37 -14.15 -1.50
CA SER A 103 20.36 -14.91 -0.72
C SER A 103 21.40 -15.56 -1.64
N LYS A 104 22.12 -14.76 -2.42
CA LYS A 104 23.33 -15.19 -3.14
C LYS A 104 24.49 -14.39 -2.57
N ASN A 105 24.99 -14.85 -1.43
CA ASN A 105 26.35 -14.66 -0.90
C ASN A 105 26.35 -15.22 0.53
N LYS A 106 26.40 -16.55 0.64
CA LYS A 106 27.09 -17.17 1.78
C LYS A 106 28.48 -17.52 1.24
N PHE A 107 29.47 -16.76 1.68
CA PHE A 107 30.88 -17.12 1.55
C PHE A 107 31.13 -18.47 2.23
#